data_AF-A0A6P8MDR8-F1
#
_entry.id   AF-A0A6P8MDR8-F1
#
_cell.length_a   1.000
_cell.length_b   1.000
_cell.length_c   1.000
_cell.angle_alpha   90.00
_cell.angle_beta   90.00
_cell.angle_gamma   90.00
#
_symmetry.space_group_name_H-M   'P 1'
#
loop_
_entity.id
_entity.type
_entity.pdbx_description
1 polymer ?
#
loop_
_entity_poly.entity_id
_entity_poly.type
_entity_poly.pdbx_seq_one_letter_code
_entity_poly.pdbx_strand_id
1 'polypeptide(L)'
;MQLKMSKPFNENAVKQLLLQENEFISNIFSKMPLPMSELVSDDKNKLVTHEKKNMSKDNISPNSSGKKKRAQTFEELHAKLEGLKNVKRLGYKEKQLKKNLKTRMKKMSKKKERIMQKKLVKIEQNGDTLSNIKEEDSEVPKVPRPKPVFNSEGKMVFSKFDFSEIGTRKKLPKKDAKKMLLELKQKKEKLKAMEQSGEKERVEEIKEKDAWQTALAKAGGEKVKNDIDLLKRTLKRKENKKRQSAKKWESRLDNVQKGIREKQEKRQDNIMKRKKEKKMHKLKKAAKRGRIIPGF
;
A
#
# COMPACT_ATOMS: atom_id res chain seq x y z
N MET A 1 -41.69 15.13 -34.00
CA MET A 1 -42.36 15.80 -32.87
C MET A 1 -41.32 16.33 -31.91
N GLN A 2 -41.09 17.65 -31.89
CA GLN A 2 -40.21 18.28 -30.90
C GLN A 2 -41.02 18.55 -29.63
N LEU A 3 -40.65 17.91 -28.52
CA LEU A 3 -41.26 18.14 -27.21
C LEU A 3 -40.93 19.57 -26.76
N LYS A 4 -41.90 20.49 -26.88
CA LYS A 4 -41.81 21.82 -26.30
C LYS A 4 -41.98 21.68 -24.78
N MET A 5 -40.90 21.93 -24.03
CA MET A 5 -40.95 21.99 -22.56
C MET A 5 -41.87 23.16 -22.17
N SER A 6 -43.06 22.86 -21.65
CA SER A 6 -44.13 23.84 -21.44
C SER A 6 -43.95 24.74 -20.21
N LYS A 7 -42.83 24.64 -19.49
CA LYS A 7 -42.55 25.45 -18.30
C LYS A 7 -41.12 25.98 -18.32
N PRO A 8 -40.90 27.30 -18.13
CA PRO A 8 -39.57 27.86 -18.00
C PRO A 8 -38.90 27.32 -16.73
N PHE A 9 -37.60 27.04 -16.80
CA PHE A 9 -36.81 26.57 -15.67
C PHE A 9 -36.73 27.65 -14.59
N ASN A 10 -37.26 27.38 -13.39
CA ASN A 10 -37.22 28.32 -12.28
C ASN A 10 -35.98 28.05 -11.40
N GLU A 11 -34.91 28.81 -11.66
CA GLU A 11 -33.63 28.67 -10.93
C GLU A 11 -33.77 28.87 -9.43
N ASN A 12 -34.65 29.78 -8.99
CA ASN A 12 -34.82 30.11 -7.58
C ASN A 12 -35.52 29.00 -6.81
N ALA A 13 -36.52 28.35 -7.42
CA ALA A 13 -37.17 27.19 -6.84
C ALA A 13 -36.18 26.03 -6.66
N VAL A 14 -35.32 25.79 -7.66
CA VAL A 14 -34.26 24.77 -7.58
C VAL A 14 -33.24 25.10 -6.50
N LYS A 15 -32.82 26.36 -6.38
CA LYS A 15 -31.91 26.79 -5.30
C LYS A 15 -32.52 26.55 -3.92
N GLN A 16 -33.80 26.88 -3.72
CA GLN A 16 -34.47 26.60 -2.45
C GLN A 16 -34.56 25.12 -2.15
N LEU A 17 -34.86 24.29 -3.15
CA LEU A 17 -34.91 22.84 -3.01
C LEU A 17 -33.54 22.25 -2.63
N LEU A 18 -32.46 22.71 -3.27
CA LEU A 18 -31.09 22.30 -2.93
C LEU A 18 -30.69 22.71 -1.51
N LEU A 19 -31.11 23.89 -1.05
CA LEU A 19 -30.87 24.33 0.33
C LEU A 19 -31.61 23.44 1.34
N GLN A 20 -32.88 23.13 1.08
CA GLN A 20 -33.67 22.21 1.92
C GLN A 20 -33.06 20.81 1.96
N GLU A 21 -32.62 20.28 0.82
CA GLU A 21 -31.95 18.98 0.74
C GLU A 21 -30.63 18.98 1.52
N ASN A 22 -29.85 20.07 1.44
CA ASN A 22 -28.59 20.19 2.16
C ASN A 22 -28.79 20.24 3.69
N GLU A 23 -29.82 20.96 4.16
CA GLU A 23 -30.21 20.96 5.57
C GLU A 23 -30.66 19.58 6.05
N PHE A 24 -31.47 18.89 5.22
CA PHE A 24 -31.94 17.53 5.50
C PHE A 24 -30.78 16.54 5.62
N ILE A 25 -29.85 16.55 4.65
CA ILE A 25 -28.66 15.70 4.64
C ILE A 25 -27.77 15.98 5.86
N SER A 26 -27.58 17.26 6.20
CA SER A 26 -26.81 17.66 7.38
C SER A 26 -27.43 17.13 8.68
N ASN A 27 -28.76 17.14 8.79
CA ASN A 27 -29.49 16.60 9.93
C ASN A 27 -29.43 15.06 10.00
N ILE A 28 -29.38 14.37 8.85
CA ILE A 28 -29.13 12.92 8.81
C ILE A 28 -27.72 12.62 9.34
N PHE A 29 -26.70 13.31 8.86
CA PHE A 29 -25.32 13.06 9.27
C PHE A 29 -25.03 13.47 10.71
N SER A 30 -25.77 14.42 11.29
CA SER A 30 -25.64 14.74 12.72
C SER A 30 -26.22 13.65 13.63
N LYS A 31 -27.29 12.97 13.19
CA LYS A 31 -27.95 11.89 13.96
C LYS A 31 -27.33 10.51 13.71
N MET A 32 -26.70 10.32 12.55
CA MET A 32 -26.07 9.06 12.19
C MET A 32 -24.62 9.02 12.72
N PRO A 33 -24.28 8.07 13.62
CA PRO A 33 -22.90 7.93 14.07
C PRO A 33 -22.04 7.41 12.92
N LEU A 34 -21.34 8.31 12.23
CA LEU A 34 -20.36 7.93 11.22
C LEU A 34 -19.18 7.22 11.92
N PRO A 35 -18.77 6.01 11.47
CA PRO A 35 -17.57 5.38 11.98
C PRO A 35 -16.36 6.25 11.62
N MET A 36 -15.65 6.73 12.64
CA MET A 36 -14.42 7.55 12.53
C MET A 36 -13.23 6.86 11.82
N SER A 37 -13.45 5.73 11.14
CA SER A 37 -12.38 4.96 10.50
C SER A 37 -12.06 5.39 9.07
N GLU A 38 -12.76 6.36 8.49
CA GLU A 38 -12.57 6.69 7.06
C GLU A 38 -12.59 8.19 6.75
N LEU A 39 -12.02 9.02 7.63
CA LEU A 39 -11.48 10.32 7.22
C LEU A 39 -10.03 10.12 6.78
N VAL A 40 -9.87 9.62 5.55
CA VAL A 40 -8.66 9.81 4.77
C VAL A 40 -8.60 11.29 4.43
N SER A 41 -7.66 12.00 5.04
CA SER A 41 -7.39 13.40 4.75
C SER A 41 -6.88 13.55 3.32
N ASP A 42 -7.76 13.89 2.39
CA ASP A 42 -7.34 14.52 1.13
C ASP A 42 -7.07 16.00 1.43
N ASP A 43 -5.79 16.29 1.71
CA ASP A 43 -5.21 17.63 1.84
C ASP A 43 -5.26 18.38 0.50
N LYS A 44 -6.43 18.84 0.08
CA LYS A 44 -6.59 19.89 -0.94
C LYS A 44 -7.88 20.66 -0.67
N ASN A 45 -7.80 21.69 0.17
CA ASN A 45 -8.45 23.00 0.01
C ASN A 45 -8.22 23.84 1.28
N LYS A 46 -7.17 24.66 1.24
CA LYS A 46 -7.00 25.80 2.14
C LYS A 46 -8.03 26.86 1.76
N LEU A 47 -8.91 27.22 2.69
CA LEU A 47 -9.55 28.54 2.69
C LEU A 47 -9.20 29.25 3.99
N VAL A 48 -8.61 30.43 3.80
CA VAL A 48 -8.18 31.38 4.81
C VAL A 48 -9.41 32.15 5.27
N THR A 49 -9.68 32.16 6.57
CA THR A 49 -10.40 33.25 7.23
C THR A 49 -9.66 33.62 8.50
N HIS A 50 -9.16 34.86 8.51
CA HIS A 50 -8.57 35.50 9.67
C HIS A 50 -9.67 36.04 10.56
N GLU A 51 -9.80 35.52 11.78
CA GLU A 51 -10.33 36.30 12.90
C GLU A 51 -9.48 36.06 14.15
N LYS A 52 -8.79 37.12 14.57
CA LYS A 52 -8.13 37.21 15.88
C LYS A 52 -9.19 37.65 16.89
N LYS A 53 -9.46 36.81 17.89
CA LYS A 53 -9.94 37.26 19.20
C LYS A 53 -9.08 36.64 20.29
N ASN A 54 -8.41 37.52 21.03
CA ASN A 54 -7.64 37.22 22.22
C ASN A 54 -8.59 36.86 23.37
N MET A 55 -8.30 35.81 24.14
CA MET A 55 -8.63 35.74 25.56
C MET A 55 -7.59 34.91 26.31
N SER A 56 -7.02 35.56 27.33
CA SER A 56 -6.43 35.08 28.59
C SER A 56 -5.62 33.77 28.61
N LYS A 57 -4.33 33.94 28.93
CA LYS A 57 -3.60 32.98 29.79
C LYS A 57 -4.19 33.07 31.19
N ASP A 58 -4.50 31.93 31.81
CA ASP A 58 -3.83 31.51 33.04
C ASP A 58 -4.25 30.09 33.47
N ASN A 59 -3.21 29.27 33.69
CA ASN A 59 -3.09 28.16 34.63
C ASN A 59 -4.04 26.95 34.55
N ILE A 60 -3.67 25.97 33.71
CA ILE A 60 -4.01 24.56 33.94
C ILE A 60 -2.74 23.71 33.78
N SER A 61 -2.35 23.06 34.87
CA SER A 61 -1.29 22.07 35.05
C SER A 61 -1.02 21.13 33.85
N PRO A 62 0.24 20.78 33.52
CA PRO A 62 0.53 19.85 32.44
C PRO A 62 0.51 18.41 32.96
N ASN A 63 -0.67 17.86 33.20
CA ASN A 63 -0.84 16.41 33.20
C ASN A 63 -1.83 16.04 32.09
N SER A 64 -1.32 15.99 30.86
CA SER A 64 -1.97 15.21 29.81
C SER A 64 -0.97 14.24 29.18
N SER A 65 -1.31 12.97 29.31
CA SER A 65 -0.71 11.81 28.68
C SER A 65 -0.93 11.84 27.16
N GLY A 66 -0.26 12.77 26.48
CA GLY A 66 -0.15 12.77 25.03
C GLY A 66 0.97 11.83 24.58
N LYS A 67 0.64 10.75 23.85
CA LYS A 67 1.67 9.97 23.15
C LYS A 67 2.49 10.94 22.30
N LYS A 68 3.80 11.07 22.60
CA LYS A 68 4.71 11.97 21.88
C LYS A 68 4.60 11.71 20.38
N LYS A 69 4.06 12.68 19.62
CA LYS A 69 3.89 12.57 18.16
C LYS A 69 5.25 12.27 17.50
N ARG A 70 5.23 11.43 16.48
CA ARG A 70 6.42 10.98 15.74
C ARG A 70 6.90 12.10 14.83
N ALA A 71 8.14 12.55 15.00
CA ALA A 71 8.75 13.58 14.15
C ALA A 71 8.69 13.19 12.66
N GLN A 72 8.14 14.09 11.85
CA GLN A 72 7.90 13.86 10.42
C GLN A 72 8.85 14.67 9.54
N THR A 73 9.20 15.90 9.93
CA THR A 73 10.07 16.78 9.14
C THR A 73 11.55 16.59 9.48
N PHE A 74 12.44 17.02 8.57
CA PHE A 74 13.90 16.93 8.76
C PHE A 74 14.38 17.79 9.94
N GLU A 75 13.79 18.97 10.11
CA GLU A 75 14.09 19.92 11.19
C GLU A 75 13.66 19.39 12.56
N GLU A 76 12.46 18.81 12.66
CA GLU A 76 12.00 18.16 13.89
C GLU A 76 12.90 16.98 14.32
N LEU A 77 13.41 16.23 13.34
CA LEU A 77 14.34 15.13 13.60
C LEU A 77 15.70 15.66 14.10
N HIS A 78 16.15 16.81 13.60
CA HIS A 78 17.38 17.48 14.02
C HIS A 78 17.27 17.98 15.48
N ALA A 79 16.24 18.77 15.77
CA ALA A 79 15.98 19.31 17.11
C ALA A 79 15.85 18.19 18.16
N LYS A 80 15.21 17.07 17.81
CA LYS A 80 15.09 15.91 18.70
C LYS A 80 16.43 15.19 18.95
N LEU A 81 17.33 15.19 17.96
CA LEU A 81 18.66 14.60 18.09
C LEU A 81 19.55 15.49 18.97
N GLU A 82 19.46 16.80 18.81
CA GLU A 82 20.16 17.78 19.65
C GLU A 82 19.69 17.72 21.10
N GLY A 83 18.38 17.65 21.34
CA GLY A 83 17.84 17.40 22.69
C GLY A 83 18.38 16.11 23.33
N LEU A 84 18.61 15.05 22.54
CA LEU A 84 19.23 13.80 23.00
C LEU A 84 20.77 13.83 23.01
N LYS A 85 21.42 14.87 22.48
CA LYS A 85 22.87 15.09 22.62
C LYS A 85 23.19 15.83 23.91
N ASN A 86 22.31 16.73 24.34
CA ASN A 86 22.54 17.60 25.49
C ASN A 86 22.30 16.90 26.84
N VAL A 87 21.67 15.72 26.85
CA VAL A 87 21.46 14.90 28.07
C VAL A 87 22.70 14.05 28.35
N LYS A 88 23.40 14.36 29.46
CA LYS A 88 24.70 13.75 29.83
C LYS A 88 24.65 12.25 30.15
N ARG A 89 23.51 11.71 30.64
CA ARG A 89 23.30 10.25 30.86
C ARG A 89 22.01 9.79 30.19
N LEU A 90 22.14 9.15 29.03
CA LEU A 90 21.02 8.56 28.29
C LEU A 90 20.78 7.11 28.72
N GLY A 91 19.51 6.73 28.93
CA GLY A 91 19.09 5.36 29.13
C GLY A 91 19.28 4.47 27.89
N TYR A 92 19.20 3.14 28.04
CA TYR A 92 19.39 2.19 26.93
C TYR A 92 18.44 2.44 25.74
N LYS A 93 17.15 2.69 26.03
CA LYS A 93 16.12 2.97 25.01
C LYS A 93 16.39 4.28 24.26
N GLU A 94 16.92 5.29 24.93
CA GLU A 94 17.26 6.60 24.34
C GLU A 94 18.52 6.51 23.48
N LYS A 95 19.52 5.71 23.90
CA LYS A 95 20.71 5.41 23.08
C LYS A 95 20.32 4.73 21.76
N GLN A 96 19.39 3.78 21.78
CA GLN A 96 18.86 3.14 20.57
C GLN A 96 18.11 4.13 19.69
N LEU A 97 17.27 4.99 20.27
CA LEU A 97 16.55 6.01 19.54
C LEU A 97 17.50 7.01 18.86
N LYS A 98 18.57 7.43 19.54
CA LYS A 98 19.64 8.28 18.98
C LYS A 98 20.35 7.61 17.80
N LYS A 99 20.68 6.31 17.89
CA LYS A 99 21.27 5.53 16.77
C LYS A 99 20.32 5.45 15.57
N ASN A 100 19.03 5.21 15.81
CA ASN A 100 18.01 5.14 14.75
C ASN A 100 17.77 6.50 14.07
N LEU A 101 17.78 7.60 14.84
CA LEU A 101 17.69 8.95 14.27
C LEU A 101 18.92 9.29 13.43
N LYS A 102 20.14 8.99 13.91
CA LYS A 102 21.39 9.20 13.15
C LYS A 102 21.40 8.45 11.81
N THR A 103 21.01 7.17 11.82
CA THR A 103 20.97 6.36 10.58
C THR A 103 19.91 6.87 9.60
N ARG A 104 18.76 7.34 10.10
CA ARG A 104 17.71 7.94 9.26
C ARG A 104 18.17 9.26 8.63
N MET A 105 18.88 10.11 9.38
CA MET A 105 19.45 11.36 8.84
C MET A 105 20.47 11.08 7.73
N LYS A 106 21.38 10.12 7.93
CA LYS A 106 22.37 9.72 6.91
C LYS A 106 21.68 9.22 5.63
N LYS A 107 20.60 8.46 5.75
CA LYS A 107 19.80 7.99 4.59
C LYS A 107 19.11 9.14 3.86
N MET A 108 18.54 10.11 4.59
CA MET A 108 17.88 11.26 3.99
C MET A 108 18.86 12.20 3.30
N SER A 109 20.02 12.48 3.91
CA SER A 109 21.10 13.26 3.31
C SER A 109 21.61 12.61 2.01
N LYS A 110 21.94 11.31 2.03
CA LYS A 110 22.36 10.57 0.82
C LYS A 110 21.29 10.53 -0.27
N LYS A 111 20.00 10.54 0.11
CA LYS A 111 18.90 10.63 -0.87
C LYS A 111 18.81 12.02 -1.50
N LYS A 112 18.98 13.10 -0.70
CA LYS A 112 19.00 14.48 -1.20
C LYS A 112 20.19 14.70 -2.16
N GLU A 113 21.37 14.22 -1.79
CA GLU A 113 22.58 14.29 -2.61
C GLU A 113 22.40 13.62 -3.99
N ARG A 114 21.82 12.41 -4.02
CA ARG A 114 21.50 11.70 -5.27
C ARG A 114 20.48 12.45 -6.13
N ILE A 115 19.52 13.13 -5.52
CA ILE A 115 18.53 13.93 -6.26
C ILE A 115 19.20 15.16 -6.84
N MET A 116 20.09 15.82 -6.10
CA MET A 116 20.87 16.97 -6.58
C MET A 116 21.80 16.58 -7.73
N GLN A 117 22.54 15.48 -7.61
CA GLN A 117 23.39 14.95 -8.70
C GLN A 117 22.57 14.64 -9.96
N LYS A 118 21.39 14.02 -9.81
CA LYS A 118 20.49 13.76 -10.95
C LYS A 118 19.96 15.05 -11.59
N LYS A 119 19.74 16.10 -10.79
CA LYS A 119 19.34 17.41 -11.32
C LYS A 119 20.48 18.07 -12.08
N LEU A 120 21.71 18.05 -11.56
CA LEU A 120 22.89 18.61 -12.23
C LEU A 120 23.16 17.91 -13.56
N VAL A 121 23.18 16.57 -13.60
CA VAL A 121 23.36 15.80 -14.84
C VAL A 121 22.26 16.11 -15.86
N LYS A 122 21.01 16.33 -15.40
CA LYS A 122 19.91 16.70 -16.30
C LYS A 122 20.02 18.13 -16.82
N ILE A 123 20.65 19.04 -16.07
CA ILE A 123 20.92 20.41 -16.49
C ILE A 123 22.09 20.42 -17.47
N GLU A 124 23.16 19.66 -17.22
CA GLU A 124 24.30 19.49 -18.13
C GLU A 124 23.85 18.87 -19.46
N GLN A 125 23.03 17.82 -19.43
CA GLN A 125 22.49 17.18 -20.64
C GLN A 125 21.52 18.07 -21.44
N ASN A 126 20.88 19.05 -20.79
CA ASN A 126 19.99 20.00 -21.45
C ASN A 126 20.69 21.32 -21.82
N GLY A 127 21.91 21.56 -21.30
CA GLY A 127 22.71 22.76 -21.56
C GLY A 127 23.43 22.72 -22.91
N ASP A 128 23.69 21.53 -23.45
CA ASP A 128 24.36 21.34 -24.75
C ASP A 128 23.42 21.42 -25.97
N THR A 129 22.12 21.66 -25.77
CA THR A 129 21.13 21.78 -26.87
C THR A 129 20.35 23.09 -26.81
N LEU A 130 21.00 24.21 -26.53
CA LEU A 130 20.30 25.51 -26.44
C LEU A 130 21.15 26.75 -26.79
N SER A 131 21.98 26.64 -27.83
CA SER A 131 22.67 27.81 -28.41
C SER A 131 22.67 27.76 -29.93
N ASN A 132 21.48 27.76 -30.54
CA ASN A 132 21.25 28.29 -31.88
C ASN A 132 19.75 28.31 -32.14
N ILE A 133 19.14 29.49 -32.08
CA ILE A 133 18.10 29.97 -33.00
C ILE A 133 18.03 31.49 -32.80
N LYS A 134 18.33 32.18 -33.90
CA LYS A 134 18.25 33.63 -34.09
C LYS A 134 16.79 34.08 -34.13
N GLU A 135 16.60 35.32 -33.72
CA GLU A 135 15.40 36.15 -33.86
C GLU A 135 15.05 36.33 -35.35
N GLU A 136 13.76 36.23 -35.68
CA GLU A 136 13.13 36.90 -36.83
C GLU A 136 11.66 37.13 -36.45
N ASP A 137 11.29 38.41 -36.40
CA ASP A 137 9.93 38.91 -36.25
C ASP A 137 9.13 38.66 -37.52
N SER A 138 7.90 38.14 -37.40
CA SER A 138 6.82 38.41 -38.36
C SER A 138 5.45 38.01 -37.79
N GLU A 139 4.58 39.00 -37.88
CA GLU A 139 3.19 39.13 -37.47
C GLU A 139 2.30 37.89 -37.61
N VAL A 140 1.43 37.74 -36.61
CA VAL A 140 0.53 36.63 -36.33
C VAL A 140 -0.58 36.49 -37.39
N PRO A 141 -0.67 35.36 -38.14
CA PRO A 141 -1.93 34.90 -38.70
C PRO A 141 -2.60 33.98 -37.68
N LYS A 142 -3.91 34.19 -37.47
CA LYS A 142 -4.74 33.45 -36.51
C LYS A 142 -4.91 31.99 -36.96
N VAL A 143 -3.96 31.12 -36.60
CA VAL A 143 -3.99 29.69 -36.94
C VAL A 143 -5.13 29.00 -36.17
N PRO A 144 -6.02 28.24 -36.83
CA PRO A 144 -7.03 27.44 -36.15
C PRO A 144 -6.35 26.40 -35.26
N ARG A 145 -6.73 26.34 -33.98
CA ARG A 145 -6.14 25.43 -32.99
C ARG A 145 -6.17 23.98 -33.53
N PRO A 146 -5.02 23.33 -33.75
CA PRO A 146 -5.00 21.95 -34.20
C PRO A 146 -5.65 21.08 -33.11
N LYS A 147 -6.53 20.16 -33.54
CA LYS A 147 -7.18 19.22 -32.64
C LYS A 147 -6.09 18.42 -31.89
N PRO A 148 -6.26 18.16 -30.59
CA PRO A 148 -5.30 17.38 -29.82
C PRO A 148 -5.11 16.00 -30.45
N VAL A 149 -3.87 15.65 -30.75
CA VAL A 149 -3.49 14.33 -31.26
C VAL A 149 -3.35 13.41 -30.06
N PHE A 150 -4.09 12.30 -30.05
CA PHE A 150 -4.03 11.29 -29.00
C PHE A 150 -3.27 10.06 -29.49
N ASN A 151 -2.42 9.51 -28.63
CA ASN A 151 -1.72 8.24 -28.86
C ASN A 151 -2.70 7.06 -28.90
N SER A 152 -2.21 5.87 -29.26
CA SER A 152 -2.95 4.60 -29.15
C SER A 152 -3.42 4.29 -27.73
N GLU A 153 -2.80 4.91 -26.71
CA GLU A 153 -3.20 4.84 -25.30
C GLU A 153 -4.21 5.94 -24.87
N GLY A 154 -4.68 6.78 -25.80
CA GLY A 154 -5.63 7.86 -25.52
C GLY A 154 -5.04 9.06 -24.79
N LYS A 155 -3.71 9.19 -24.74
CA LYS A 155 -3.01 10.33 -24.12
C LYS A 155 -2.68 11.39 -25.16
N MET A 156 -2.87 12.66 -24.81
CA MET A 156 -2.55 13.78 -25.69
C MET A 156 -1.03 13.91 -25.86
N VAL A 157 -0.56 13.94 -27.10
CA VAL A 157 0.86 14.10 -27.42
C VAL A 157 1.06 15.28 -28.36
N PHE A 158 2.14 16.01 -28.08
CA PHE A 158 2.48 17.27 -28.73
C PHE A 158 3.44 17.09 -29.93
N SER A 159 4.04 15.91 -30.10
CA SER A 159 4.88 15.58 -31.25
C SER A 159 4.09 14.90 -32.37
N LYS A 160 4.52 15.11 -33.63
CA LYS A 160 3.93 14.46 -34.81
C LYS A 160 4.17 12.94 -34.85
N PHE A 161 5.15 12.46 -34.09
CA PHE A 161 5.51 11.05 -33.98
C PHE A 161 5.13 10.52 -32.59
N ASP A 162 4.54 9.33 -32.53
CA ASP A 162 4.24 8.62 -31.28
C ASP A 162 5.40 7.65 -30.96
N PHE A 163 6.16 7.94 -29.90
CA PHE A 163 7.24 7.09 -29.41
C PHE A 163 6.80 6.07 -28.34
N SER A 164 5.51 5.97 -28.02
CA SER A 164 5.01 5.10 -26.94
C SER A 164 5.29 3.61 -27.19
N GLU A 165 5.41 3.21 -28.44
CA GLU A 165 5.72 1.84 -28.86
C GLU A 165 7.24 1.56 -28.94
N ILE A 166 8.06 2.62 -29.06
CA ILE A 166 9.51 2.53 -29.09
C ILE A 166 10.04 2.30 -27.66
N GLY A 167 10.09 1.03 -27.27
CA GLY A 167 10.74 0.57 -26.04
C GLY A 167 9.84 -0.20 -25.07
N THR A 168 8.53 -0.22 -25.26
CA THR A 168 7.60 -1.00 -24.42
C THR A 168 7.48 -2.44 -24.92
N ARG A 169 8.53 -3.26 -24.70
CA ARG A 169 8.40 -4.72 -24.91
C ARG A 169 7.29 -5.26 -24.01
N LYS A 170 6.13 -5.60 -24.62
CA LYS A 170 5.00 -6.23 -23.92
C LYS A 170 5.51 -7.47 -23.19
N LYS A 171 5.44 -7.48 -21.86
CA LYS A 171 5.89 -8.62 -21.04
C LYS A 171 4.95 -9.78 -21.31
N LEU A 172 5.46 -10.84 -21.93
CA LEU A 172 4.68 -12.06 -22.12
C LEU A 172 4.16 -12.59 -20.78
N PRO A 173 2.95 -13.16 -20.76
CA PRO A 173 2.40 -13.76 -19.55
C PRO A 173 3.33 -14.85 -19.03
N LYS A 174 3.53 -14.86 -17.70
CA LYS A 174 4.41 -15.85 -17.05
C LYS A 174 3.75 -17.23 -17.16
N LYS A 175 4.35 -18.12 -17.96
CA LYS A 175 3.92 -19.52 -18.05
C LYS A 175 3.99 -20.22 -16.68
N ASP A 176 3.00 -21.08 -16.42
CA ASP A 176 2.92 -21.86 -15.19
C ASP A 176 3.94 -22.98 -15.16
N ALA A 177 4.72 -23.07 -14.06
CA ALA A 177 5.75 -24.10 -13.89
C ALA A 177 5.22 -25.55 -14.00
N LYS A 178 3.94 -25.79 -13.69
CA LYS A 178 3.29 -27.11 -13.89
C LYS A 178 3.08 -27.42 -15.37
N LYS A 179 2.56 -26.45 -16.12
CA LYS A 179 2.33 -26.58 -17.57
C LYS A 179 3.66 -26.77 -18.30
N MET A 180 4.68 -25.98 -17.96
CA MET A 180 6.02 -26.11 -18.53
C MET A 180 6.63 -27.50 -18.27
N LEU A 181 6.46 -28.06 -17.07
CA LEU A 181 6.93 -29.39 -16.76
C LEU A 181 6.20 -30.47 -17.59
N LEU A 182 4.90 -30.29 -17.80
CA LEU A 182 4.08 -31.20 -18.60
C LEU A 182 4.46 -31.14 -20.09
N GLU A 183 4.63 -29.93 -20.64
CA GLU A 183 5.10 -29.70 -22.01
C GLU A 183 6.46 -30.38 -22.24
N LEU A 184 7.41 -30.24 -21.32
CA LEU A 184 8.73 -30.89 -21.42
C LEU A 184 8.64 -32.42 -21.36
N LYS A 185 7.76 -32.96 -20.51
CA LYS A 185 7.53 -34.42 -20.45
C LYS A 185 6.96 -34.93 -21.77
N GLN A 186 5.94 -34.27 -22.29
CA GLN A 186 5.32 -34.63 -23.57
C GLN A 186 6.31 -34.54 -24.73
N LYS A 187 7.15 -33.50 -24.78
CA LYS A 187 8.23 -33.40 -25.77
C LYS A 187 9.19 -34.58 -25.68
N LYS A 188 9.62 -34.94 -24.46
CA LYS A 188 10.52 -36.08 -24.22
C LYS A 188 9.88 -37.42 -24.60
N GLU A 189 8.60 -37.61 -24.31
CA GLU A 189 7.84 -38.81 -24.68
C GLU A 189 7.70 -38.93 -26.20
N LYS A 190 7.39 -37.83 -26.90
CA LYS A 190 7.32 -37.81 -28.37
C LYS A 190 8.65 -38.16 -29.02
N LEU A 191 9.76 -37.59 -28.53
CA LEU A 191 11.10 -37.92 -29.04
C LEU A 191 11.44 -39.39 -28.82
N LYS A 192 11.09 -39.95 -27.66
CA LYS A 192 11.28 -41.38 -27.38
C LYS A 192 10.43 -42.28 -28.27
N ALA A 193 9.18 -41.90 -28.54
CA ALA A 193 8.31 -42.66 -29.42
C ALA A 193 8.85 -42.70 -30.86
N MET A 194 9.36 -41.58 -31.38
CA MET A 194 10.02 -41.53 -32.70
C MET A 194 11.33 -42.32 -32.75
N GLU A 195 12.08 -42.35 -31.65
CA GLU A 195 13.29 -43.16 -31.53
C GLU A 195 12.96 -44.67 -31.53
N GLN A 196 11.85 -45.07 -30.90
CA GLN A 196 11.34 -46.44 -30.90
C GLN A 196 10.78 -46.88 -32.25
N SER A 197 10.20 -45.97 -33.03
CA SER A 197 9.70 -46.27 -34.39
C SER A 197 10.82 -46.36 -35.45
N GLY A 198 12.08 -46.20 -35.06
CA GLY A 198 13.25 -46.38 -35.93
C GLY A 198 13.75 -45.09 -36.62
N GLU A 199 13.13 -43.93 -36.37
CA GLU A 199 13.49 -42.66 -37.00
C GLU A 199 14.63 -41.93 -36.25
N LYS A 200 15.76 -42.60 -36.03
CA LYS A 200 16.86 -42.07 -35.20
C LYS A 200 17.49 -40.79 -35.77
N GLU A 201 17.77 -40.76 -37.06
CA GLU A 201 18.38 -39.59 -37.73
C GLU A 201 17.49 -38.35 -37.60
N ARG A 202 16.18 -38.50 -37.82
CA ARG A 202 15.22 -37.39 -37.63
C ARG A 202 15.16 -36.91 -36.20
N VAL A 203 15.26 -37.80 -35.22
CA VAL A 203 15.31 -37.43 -33.79
C VAL A 203 16.58 -36.63 -33.46
N GLU A 204 17.72 -36.99 -34.05
CA GLU A 204 18.98 -36.26 -33.89
C GLU A 204 18.88 -34.87 -34.52
N GLU A 205 18.37 -34.74 -35.74
CA GLU A 205 18.11 -33.45 -36.36
C GLU A 205 17.19 -32.54 -35.51
N ILE A 206 16.13 -33.11 -34.93
CA ILE A 206 15.20 -32.35 -34.07
C ILE A 206 15.91 -31.89 -32.80
N LYS A 207 16.74 -32.74 -32.18
CA LYS A 207 17.52 -32.38 -30.98
C LYS A 207 18.51 -31.26 -31.30
N GLU A 208 19.18 -31.31 -32.45
CA GLU A 208 20.10 -30.26 -32.91
C GLU A 208 19.38 -28.95 -33.18
N LYS A 209 18.26 -28.99 -33.92
CA LYS A 209 17.42 -27.81 -34.19
C LYS A 209 16.93 -27.17 -32.88
N ASP A 210 16.46 -27.96 -31.92
CA ASP A 210 16.02 -27.49 -30.61
C ASP A 210 17.18 -26.87 -29.80
N ALA A 211 18.39 -27.45 -29.89
CA ALA A 211 19.59 -26.93 -29.22
C ALA A 211 20.01 -25.58 -29.81
N TRP A 212 20.03 -25.44 -31.13
CA TRP A 212 20.33 -24.17 -31.81
C TRP A 212 19.28 -23.10 -31.53
N GLN A 213 18.00 -23.44 -31.59
CA GLN A 213 16.91 -22.51 -31.22
C GLN A 213 17.05 -22.04 -29.76
N THR A 214 17.41 -22.95 -28.85
CA THR A 214 17.64 -22.60 -27.44
C THR A 214 18.85 -21.67 -27.28
N ALA A 215 19.94 -21.92 -28.00
CA ALA A 215 21.13 -21.08 -27.98
C ALA A 215 20.83 -19.67 -28.53
N LEU A 216 20.12 -19.57 -29.67
CA LEU A 216 19.70 -18.31 -30.27
C LEU A 216 18.75 -17.52 -29.36
N ALA A 217 17.75 -18.18 -28.77
CA ALA A 217 16.84 -17.53 -27.83
C ALA A 217 17.58 -16.98 -26.60
N LYS A 218 18.55 -17.74 -26.08
CA LYS A 218 19.39 -17.31 -24.95
C LYS A 218 20.29 -16.14 -25.33
N ALA A 219 20.88 -16.14 -26.52
CA ALA A 219 21.67 -15.02 -27.05
C ALA A 219 20.81 -13.76 -27.27
N GLY A 220 19.56 -13.93 -27.72
CA GLY A 220 18.56 -12.86 -27.84
C GLY A 220 18.04 -12.30 -26.51
N GLY A 221 18.52 -12.82 -25.37
CA GLY A 221 18.14 -12.38 -24.03
C GLY A 221 16.84 -12.99 -23.50
N GLU A 222 16.28 -13.99 -24.19
CA GLU A 222 15.12 -14.71 -23.70
C GLU A 222 15.50 -15.70 -22.58
N LYS A 223 14.70 -15.70 -21.51
CA LYS A 223 14.92 -16.58 -20.36
C LYS A 223 14.30 -17.95 -20.60
N VAL A 224 15.02 -18.81 -21.30
CA VAL A 224 14.65 -20.20 -21.54
C VAL A 224 14.63 -21.00 -20.21
N LYS A 225 13.55 -21.75 -19.94
CA LYS A 225 13.35 -22.50 -18.69
C LYS A 225 12.99 -23.96 -18.98
N ASN A 226 13.94 -24.72 -19.51
CA ASN A 226 13.71 -26.08 -19.98
C ASN A 226 14.20 -27.15 -18.97
N ASP A 227 14.74 -26.75 -17.82
CA ASP A 227 15.28 -27.67 -16.80
C ASP A 227 14.18 -28.33 -15.94
N ILE A 228 14.02 -29.64 -16.12
CA ILE A 228 13.03 -30.46 -15.39
C ILE A 228 13.22 -30.35 -13.87
N ASP A 229 14.45 -30.46 -13.37
CA ASP A 229 14.73 -30.48 -11.94
C ASP A 229 14.53 -29.11 -11.29
N LEU A 230 14.84 -28.05 -12.03
CA LEU A 230 14.63 -26.69 -11.57
C LEU A 230 13.14 -26.35 -11.50
N LEU A 231 12.35 -26.83 -12.47
CA LEU A 231 10.89 -26.72 -12.46
C LEU A 231 10.28 -27.51 -11.29
N LYS A 232 10.70 -28.76 -11.06
CA LYS A 232 10.30 -29.55 -9.88
C LYS A 232 10.63 -28.84 -8.57
N ARG A 233 11.84 -28.32 -8.41
CA ARG A 233 12.27 -27.53 -7.24
C ARG A 233 11.42 -26.27 -7.06
N THR A 234 11.04 -25.63 -8.16
CA THR A 234 10.17 -24.44 -8.14
C THR A 234 8.76 -24.79 -7.65
N LEU A 235 8.22 -25.93 -8.08
CA LEU A 235 6.94 -26.45 -7.58
C LEU A 235 7.00 -26.77 -6.08
N LYS A 236 8.02 -27.50 -5.63
CA LYS A 236 8.24 -27.78 -4.20
C LYS A 236 8.34 -26.51 -3.36
N ARG A 237 9.04 -25.47 -3.86
CA ARG A 237 9.11 -24.16 -3.20
C ARG A 237 7.75 -23.48 -3.10
N LYS A 238 6.93 -23.51 -4.17
CA LYS A 238 5.57 -22.97 -4.15
C LYS A 238 4.68 -23.70 -3.15
N GLU A 239 4.76 -25.02 -3.13
CA GLU A 239 4.02 -25.87 -2.19
C GLU A 239 4.42 -25.60 -0.74
N ASN A 240 5.72 -25.55 -0.44
CA ASN A 240 6.20 -25.24 0.91
C ASN A 240 5.74 -23.85 1.37
N LYS A 241 5.73 -22.85 0.49
CA LYS A 241 5.18 -21.52 0.80
C LYS A 241 3.69 -21.59 1.14
N LYS A 242 2.90 -22.36 0.37
CA LYS A 242 1.47 -22.57 0.67
C LYS A 242 1.28 -23.27 2.02
N ARG A 243 2.05 -24.32 2.30
CA ARG A 243 2.03 -25.05 3.57
C ARG A 243 2.37 -24.13 4.76
N GLN A 244 3.42 -23.32 4.63
CA GLN A 244 3.78 -22.34 5.67
C GLN A 244 2.68 -21.29 5.87
N SER A 245 2.05 -20.83 4.80
CA SER A 245 0.94 -19.89 4.88
C SER A 245 -0.27 -20.52 5.59
N ALA A 246 -0.61 -21.75 5.25
CA ALA A 246 -1.71 -22.50 5.87
C ALA A 246 -1.47 -22.66 7.38
N LYS A 247 -0.29 -23.15 7.79
CA LYS A 247 0.09 -23.29 9.21
C LYS A 247 0.03 -21.97 9.98
N LYS A 248 0.47 -20.87 9.36
CA LYS A 248 0.38 -19.54 9.97
C LYS A 248 -1.06 -19.08 10.13
N TRP A 249 -1.95 -19.47 9.23
CA TRP A 249 -3.36 -19.11 9.28
C TRP A 249 -4.07 -19.91 10.36
N GLU A 250 -3.83 -21.21 10.43
CA GLU A 250 -4.30 -22.11 11.48
C GLU A 250 -3.85 -21.62 12.87
N SER A 251 -2.56 -21.32 13.05
CA SER A 251 -2.05 -20.76 14.31
C SER A 251 -2.70 -19.42 14.70
N ARG A 252 -3.11 -18.60 13.72
CA ARG A 252 -3.85 -17.36 14.01
C ARG A 252 -5.26 -17.65 14.49
N LEU A 253 -5.95 -18.60 13.84
CA LEU A 253 -7.29 -19.03 14.28
C LEU A 253 -7.25 -19.61 15.68
N ASP A 254 -6.30 -20.49 15.97
CA ASP A 254 -6.12 -21.09 17.29
C ASP A 254 -5.88 -20.03 18.36
N ASN A 255 -5.04 -19.03 18.06
CA ASN A 255 -4.76 -17.95 19.00
C ASN A 255 -6.00 -17.07 19.25
N VAL A 256 -6.82 -16.82 18.22
CA VAL A 256 -8.09 -16.11 18.36
C VAL A 256 -9.05 -16.92 19.23
N GLN A 257 -9.21 -18.22 18.95
CA GLN A 257 -10.09 -19.10 19.71
C GLN A 257 -9.64 -19.22 21.17
N LYS A 258 -8.34 -19.36 21.41
CA LYS A 258 -7.74 -19.36 22.76
C LYS A 258 -8.02 -18.04 23.47
N GLY A 259 -7.81 -16.90 22.81
CA GLY A 259 -8.10 -15.59 23.39
C GLY A 259 -9.59 -15.38 23.74
N ILE A 260 -10.50 -15.95 22.96
CA ILE A 260 -11.94 -15.98 23.28
C ILE A 260 -12.21 -16.86 24.50
N ARG A 261 -11.67 -18.09 24.52
CA ARG A 261 -11.82 -19.04 25.62
C ARG A 261 -11.31 -18.47 26.94
N GLU A 262 -10.10 -17.93 26.97
CA GLU A 262 -9.51 -17.33 28.16
C GLU A 262 -10.34 -16.17 28.73
N LYS A 263 -10.92 -15.33 27.86
CA LYS A 263 -11.81 -14.25 28.30
C LYS A 263 -13.10 -14.79 28.91
N GLN A 264 -13.66 -15.84 28.32
CA GLN A 264 -14.88 -16.46 28.80
C GLN A 264 -14.65 -17.20 30.13
N GLU A 265 -13.55 -17.94 30.27
CA GLU A 265 -13.15 -18.58 31.53
C GLU A 265 -12.96 -17.53 32.63
N LYS A 266 -12.23 -16.44 32.37
CA LYS A 266 -12.09 -15.33 33.34
C LYS A 266 -13.44 -14.73 33.74
N ARG A 267 -14.39 -14.62 32.81
CA ARG A 267 -15.74 -14.15 33.12
C ARG A 267 -16.49 -15.13 34.01
N GLN A 268 -16.41 -16.43 33.71
CA GLN A 268 -17.05 -17.48 34.52
C GLN A 268 -16.46 -17.51 35.94
N ASP A 269 -15.13 -17.47 36.06
CA ASP A 269 -14.43 -17.44 37.35
C ASP A 269 -14.83 -16.22 38.19
N ASN A 270 -14.88 -15.04 37.59
CA ASN A 270 -15.33 -13.82 38.28
C ASN A 270 -16.79 -13.90 38.73
N ILE A 271 -17.68 -14.48 37.92
CA ILE A 271 -19.09 -14.71 38.29
C ILE A 271 -19.17 -15.71 39.46
N MET A 272 -18.41 -16.80 39.40
CA MET A 272 -18.36 -17.80 40.46
C MET A 272 -17.80 -17.23 41.76
N LYS A 273 -16.75 -16.42 41.69
CA LYS A 273 -16.19 -15.70 42.84
C LYS A 273 -17.24 -14.77 43.48
N ARG A 274 -17.93 -13.94 42.68
CA ARG A 274 -19.03 -13.09 43.18
C ARG A 274 -20.17 -13.89 43.81
N LYS A 275 -20.54 -15.04 43.23
CA LYS A 275 -21.57 -15.94 43.82
C LYS A 275 -21.11 -16.49 45.18
N LYS A 276 -19.86 -16.95 45.28
CA LYS A 276 -19.26 -17.43 46.53
C LYS A 276 -19.18 -16.32 47.58
N GLU A 277 -18.69 -15.13 47.22
CA GLU A 277 -18.61 -13.97 48.11
C GLU A 277 -19.98 -13.56 48.65
N LYS A 278 -21.02 -13.54 47.80
CA LYS A 278 -22.41 -13.27 48.24
C LYS A 278 -22.90 -14.31 49.25
N LYS A 279 -22.63 -15.60 49.03
CA LYS A 279 -22.96 -16.67 49.98
C LYS A 279 -22.21 -16.47 51.30
N MET A 280 -20.88 -16.28 51.25
CA MET A 280 -20.06 -16.05 52.44
C MET A 280 -20.47 -14.80 53.22
N HIS A 281 -20.84 -13.71 52.54
CA HIS A 281 -21.33 -12.50 53.20
C HIS A 281 -22.66 -12.74 53.93
N LYS A 282 -23.58 -13.49 53.32
CA LYS A 282 -24.84 -13.91 53.97
C LYS A 282 -24.56 -14.75 55.22
N LEU A 283 -23.67 -15.76 55.12
CA LEU A 283 -23.26 -16.59 56.27
C LEU A 283 -22.65 -15.72 57.38
N LYS A 284 -21.69 -14.84 57.05
CA LYS A 284 -21.07 -13.92 58.04
C LYS A 284 -22.09 -13.01 58.72
N LYS A 285 -23.10 -12.52 57.99
CA LYS A 285 -24.17 -11.68 58.56
C LYS A 285 -25.11 -12.48 59.47
N ALA A 286 -25.38 -13.76 59.17
CA ALA A 286 -26.16 -14.65 60.02
C ALA A 286 -25.42 -14.99 61.32
N ALA A 287 -24.11 -15.33 61.24
CA ALA A 287 -23.26 -15.57 62.41
C ALA A 287 -23.22 -14.36 63.34
N LYS A 288 -23.00 -13.16 62.81
CA LYS A 288 -23.01 -11.90 63.60
C LYS A 288 -24.34 -11.63 64.31
N ARG A 289 -25.44 -12.22 63.86
CA ARG A 289 -26.78 -12.11 64.47
C ARG A 289 -27.12 -13.27 65.39
N GLY A 290 -26.16 -14.13 65.72
CA GLY A 290 -26.34 -15.26 66.65
C GLY A 290 -27.16 -16.43 66.10
N ARG A 291 -27.43 -16.48 64.79
CA ARG A 291 -28.12 -17.63 64.18
C ARG A 291 -27.12 -18.77 63.93
N ILE A 292 -27.42 -19.95 64.47
CA ILE A 292 -26.66 -21.19 64.25
C ILE A 292 -26.65 -21.48 62.75
N ILE A 293 -25.46 -21.67 62.19
CA ILE A 293 -25.26 -21.95 60.76
C ILE A 293 -25.09 -23.47 60.64
N PRO A 294 -26.04 -24.21 60.03
CA PRO A 294 -25.87 -25.64 59.82
C PRO A 294 -24.77 -25.90 58.79
N GLY A 295 -23.78 -26.71 59.15
CA GLY A 295 -22.68 -27.12 58.27
C GLY A 295 -21.42 -26.23 58.32
N PHE A 296 -21.29 -25.41 59.37
CA PHE A 296 -20.01 -24.88 59.84
C PHE A 296 -19.86 -25.15 61.33
#